data_AF-A0A8J5MTX2-F1
#
_entry.id   AF-A0A8J5MTX2-F1
#
_cell.length_a   1.000
_cell.length_b   1.000
_cell.length_c   1.000
_cell.angle_alpha   90.00
_cell.angle_beta   90.00
_cell.angle_gamma   90.00
#
_symmetry.space_group_name_H-M   'P 1'
#
loop_
_entity.id
_entity.type
_entity.pdbx_description
1 polymer ?
#
loop_
_entity_poly.entity_id
_entity_poly.type
_entity_poly.pdbx_seq_one_letter_code
_entity_poly.pdbx_strand_id
1 'polypeptide(L)'
;MRQLMGFISYLCHRLFRLTVDITVLLMIFVLLPGIPPYVSFSSYEPQEFLPLEGPLTRNNVLDAADRIMDGKIVGPESIASRNPEEIFVSLHGGKILRIWGPRFDHFKIAASIGPGCDGPWQERMCGRPLGLRFAPDGRLLVADAYLGLFAVDVDTGEQEKLFDNLQEIDGLVPKIPNDLDVDAEGNIYWSDTSTVCSLDEGVIEYLSDPSGRLVCQVYCIVHCIVKCGYCYYYFFL
;
A
#
# COMPACT_ATOMS: atom_id res chain seq x y z
N MET A 1 55.30 38.62 16.49
CA MET A 1 54.18 38.68 17.47
C MET A 1 52.88 39.23 16.88
N ARG A 2 52.84 40.38 16.19
CA ARG A 2 51.58 40.96 15.66
C ARG A 2 50.80 40.09 14.67
N GLN A 3 51.48 39.36 13.76
CA GLN A 3 50.79 38.50 12.79
C GLN A 3 50.18 37.22 13.42
N LEU A 4 50.84 36.66 14.44
CA LEU A 4 50.33 35.49 15.16
C LEU A 4 49.07 35.83 15.97
N MET A 5 49.06 37.01 16.62
CA MET A 5 47.89 37.50 17.38
C MET A 5 46.69 37.81 16.47
N GLY A 6 46.92 38.30 15.24
CA GLY A 6 45.86 38.53 14.25
C GLY A 6 45.23 37.24 13.73
N PHE A 7 46.04 36.20 13.51
CA PHE A 7 45.55 34.88 13.08
C PHE A 7 44.71 34.18 14.17
N ILE A 8 45.15 34.26 15.43
CA ILE A 8 44.41 33.71 16.58
C ILE A 8 43.06 34.43 16.76
N SER A 9 43.05 35.77 16.65
CA SER A 9 41.81 36.55 16.75
C SER A 9 40.82 36.21 15.62
N TYR A 10 41.31 36.07 14.39
CA TYR A 10 40.50 35.64 13.24
C TYR A 10 39.93 34.23 13.43
N LEU A 11 40.75 33.28 13.91
CA LEU A 11 40.31 31.90 14.16
C LEU A 11 39.28 31.85 15.29
N CYS A 12 39.48 32.58 16.39
CA CYS A 12 38.50 32.69 17.47
C CYS A 12 37.17 33.30 16.99
N HIS A 13 37.21 34.35 16.18
CA HIS A 13 35.99 34.95 15.62
C HIS A 13 35.27 34.00 14.66
N ARG A 14 36.02 33.22 13.86
CA ARG A 14 35.45 32.23 12.94
C ARG A 14 34.83 31.05 13.69
N LEU A 15 35.49 30.54 14.73
CA LEU A 15 34.98 29.49 15.60
C LEU A 15 33.74 29.98 16.36
N PHE A 16 33.77 31.19 16.92
CA PHE A 16 32.62 31.77 17.61
C PHE A 16 31.41 31.90 16.68
N ARG A 17 31.60 32.43 15.46
CA ARG A 17 30.53 32.53 14.48
C ARG A 17 29.98 31.15 14.09
N LEU A 18 30.85 30.15 13.88
CA LEU A 18 30.43 28.79 13.55
C LEU A 18 29.64 28.13 14.69
N THR A 19 30.04 28.37 15.95
CA THR A 19 29.27 27.92 17.11
C THR A 19 27.91 28.60 17.15
N VAL A 20 27.84 29.92 16.95
CA VAL A 20 26.56 30.65 16.89
C VAL A 20 25.68 30.09 15.78
N ASP A 21 26.21 29.90 14.57
CA ASP A 21 25.46 29.35 13.43
C ASP A 21 24.93 27.94 13.72
N ILE A 22 25.73 27.05 14.33
CA ILE A 22 25.29 25.71 14.75
C ILE A 22 24.19 25.79 15.81
N THR A 23 24.34 26.67 16.81
CA THR A 23 23.34 26.83 17.86
C THR A 23 22.02 27.37 17.33
N VAL A 24 22.07 28.31 16.38
CA VAL A 24 20.86 28.83 15.71
C VAL A 24 20.22 27.74 14.88
N LEU A 25 21.00 26.95 14.13
CA LEU A 25 20.48 25.83 13.35
C LEU A 25 19.81 24.78 14.24
N LEU A 26 20.46 24.37 15.33
CA LEU A 26 19.89 23.43 16.32
C LEU A 26 18.63 24.01 16.96
N MET A 27 18.63 25.30 17.30
CA MET A 27 17.46 25.98 17.84
C MET A 27 16.30 25.96 16.84
N ILE A 28 16.55 26.18 15.55
CA ILE A 28 15.54 26.08 14.49
C ILE A 28 14.98 24.65 14.41
N PHE A 29 15.83 23.62 14.45
CA PHE A 29 15.39 22.22 14.44
C PHE A 29 14.55 21.84 15.67
N VAL A 30 14.86 22.40 16.84
CA VAL A 30 14.13 22.12 18.09
C VAL A 30 12.84 22.95 18.21
N LEU A 31 12.86 24.21 17.77
CA LEU A 31 11.75 25.17 17.95
C LEU A 31 10.78 25.25 16.77
N LEU A 32 11.06 24.59 15.64
CA LEU A 32 10.08 24.37 14.57
C LEU A 32 9.49 22.95 14.69
N PRO A 33 8.54 22.70 15.61
CA PRO A 33 7.78 21.46 15.61
C PRO A 33 6.98 21.38 14.30
N GLY A 34 7.06 20.23 13.63
CA GLY A 34 6.43 20.03 12.32
C GLY A 34 7.33 19.34 11.30
N ILE A 35 8.51 18.85 11.69
CA ILE A 35 9.33 18.00 10.85
C ILE A 35 8.66 16.61 10.81
N PRO A 36 8.40 16.04 9.62
CA PRO A 36 7.83 14.70 9.50
C PRO A 36 8.75 13.66 10.17
N PRO A 37 8.21 12.51 10.63
CA PRO A 37 6.86 12.01 10.36
C PRO A 37 5.79 12.51 11.36
N TYR A 38 4.57 12.75 10.86
CA TYR A 38 3.40 13.13 11.66
C TYR A 38 2.67 11.89 12.21
N VAL A 39 3.41 11.01 12.88
CA VAL A 39 2.86 9.74 13.40
C VAL A 39 3.08 9.65 14.90
N SER A 40 2.19 8.94 15.59
CA SER A 40 2.35 8.59 16.99
C SER A 40 3.03 7.23 17.13
N PHE A 41 3.79 7.09 18.21
CA PHE A 41 4.51 5.87 18.55
C PHE A 41 4.19 5.51 20.00
N SER A 42 3.56 4.37 20.20
CA SER A 42 3.30 3.77 21.50
C SER A 42 4.14 2.51 21.67
N SER A 43 4.53 2.22 22.92
CA SER A 43 5.22 0.98 23.22
C SER A 43 4.22 -0.18 23.11
N TYR A 44 4.50 -1.12 22.22
CA TYR A 44 3.77 -2.37 22.09
C TYR A 44 4.56 -3.51 22.74
N GLU A 45 3.91 -4.30 23.58
CA GLU A 45 4.46 -5.53 24.15
C GLU A 45 3.87 -6.72 23.36
N PRO A 46 4.69 -7.45 22.58
CA PRO A 46 4.19 -8.55 21.77
C PRO A 46 3.57 -9.64 22.64
N GLN A 47 2.42 -10.17 22.21
CA GLN A 47 1.88 -11.39 22.81
C GLN A 47 2.87 -12.55 22.62
N GLU A 48 2.87 -13.50 23.55
CA GLU A 48 3.65 -14.72 23.39
C GLU A 48 3.20 -15.47 22.13
N PHE A 49 4.17 -15.95 21.34
CA PHE A 49 3.87 -16.71 20.14
C PHE A 49 3.11 -17.99 20.49
N LEU A 50 2.07 -18.30 19.71
CA LEU A 50 1.36 -19.56 19.81
C LEU A 50 2.33 -20.73 19.53
N PRO A 51 2.23 -21.85 20.25
CA PRO A 51 3.03 -23.03 19.96
C PRO A 51 2.73 -23.54 18.55
N LEU A 52 3.76 -24.04 17.85
CA LEU A 52 3.65 -24.58 16.49
C LEU A 52 3.02 -25.98 16.46
N GLU A 53 1.81 -26.09 16.98
CA GLU A 53 1.04 -27.33 17.13
C GLU A 53 -0.23 -27.31 16.27
N GLY A 54 -0.74 -28.50 15.94
CA GLY A 54 -1.96 -28.67 15.15
C GLY A 54 -1.84 -27.99 13.77
N PRO A 55 -2.73 -27.03 13.43
CA PRO A 55 -2.65 -26.29 12.17
C PRO A 55 -1.35 -25.49 11.97
N LEU A 56 -0.65 -25.13 13.05
CA LEU A 56 0.60 -24.35 13.00
C LEU A 56 1.86 -25.25 12.93
N THR A 57 1.70 -26.57 12.93
CA THR A 57 2.84 -27.49 12.83
C THR A 57 3.57 -27.32 11.51
N ARG A 58 4.90 -27.26 11.59
CA ARG A 58 5.76 -27.11 10.42
C ARG A 58 5.54 -28.26 9.44
N ASN A 59 5.39 -27.90 8.17
CA ASN A 59 5.25 -28.83 7.06
C ASN A 59 6.10 -28.35 5.88
N ASN A 60 6.29 -29.25 4.91
CA ASN A 60 7.11 -29.03 3.72
C ASN A 60 6.27 -29.17 2.44
N VAL A 61 4.96 -28.92 2.52
CA VAL A 61 4.04 -29.15 1.38
C VAL A 61 4.43 -28.33 0.16
N LEU A 62 4.99 -27.13 0.38
CA LEU A 62 5.41 -26.20 -0.68
C LEU A 62 6.85 -26.42 -1.19
N ASP A 63 7.63 -27.34 -0.62
CA ASP A 63 9.01 -27.60 -1.05
C ASP A 63 9.08 -28.16 -2.48
N ALA A 64 8.02 -28.86 -2.91
CA ALA A 64 7.89 -29.43 -4.25
C ALA A 64 7.06 -28.56 -5.20
N ALA A 65 6.76 -27.31 -4.84
CA ALA A 65 5.98 -26.42 -5.68
C ALA A 65 6.76 -26.01 -6.93
N ASP A 66 6.09 -26.08 -8.08
CA ASP A 66 6.67 -25.62 -9.34
C ASP A 66 6.74 -24.08 -9.37
N ARG A 67 7.91 -23.56 -9.73
CA ARG A 67 8.13 -22.12 -9.87
C ARG A 67 7.78 -21.69 -11.30
N ILE A 68 6.71 -20.92 -11.44
CA ILE A 68 6.31 -20.31 -12.71
C ILE A 68 6.80 -18.85 -12.79
N MET A 69 7.05 -18.36 -14.01
CA MET A 69 7.42 -16.96 -14.29
C MET A 69 8.66 -16.43 -13.55
N ASP A 70 9.55 -17.32 -13.11
CA ASP A 70 10.77 -16.96 -12.38
C ASP A 70 11.66 -16.00 -13.19
N GLY A 71 12.03 -14.88 -12.57
CA GLY A 71 12.80 -13.81 -13.20
C GLY A 71 12.10 -13.07 -14.35
N LYS A 72 10.85 -13.41 -14.70
CA LYS A 72 10.09 -12.77 -15.80
C LYS A 72 9.18 -11.64 -15.34
N ILE A 73 8.74 -11.67 -14.09
CA ILE A 73 7.84 -10.69 -13.49
C ILE A 73 8.49 -10.08 -12.24
N VAL A 74 8.11 -8.86 -11.91
CA VAL A 74 8.69 -8.11 -10.79
C VAL A 74 7.59 -7.70 -9.82
N GLY A 75 7.82 -8.00 -8.55
CA GLY A 75 6.91 -7.69 -7.45
C GLY A 75 5.48 -8.18 -7.66
N PRO A 76 5.24 -9.47 -7.98
CA PRO A 76 3.90 -10.03 -7.87
C PRO A 76 3.41 -9.86 -6.43
N GLU A 77 2.16 -9.47 -6.26
CA GLU A 77 1.62 -9.19 -4.93
C GLU A 77 0.36 -10.03 -4.67
N SER A 78 -0.68 -9.89 -5.49
CA SER A 78 -1.95 -10.59 -5.32
C SER A 78 -2.25 -11.47 -6.53
N ILE A 79 -2.99 -12.54 -6.28
CA ILE A 79 -3.42 -13.50 -7.30
C ILE A 79 -4.92 -13.73 -7.22
N ALA A 80 -5.59 -13.71 -8.37
CA ALA A 80 -6.99 -14.09 -8.49
C ALA A 80 -7.14 -15.15 -9.59
N SER A 81 -7.87 -16.22 -9.32
CA SER A 81 -8.17 -17.26 -10.32
C SER A 81 -9.58 -17.06 -10.86
N ARG A 82 -9.71 -17.06 -12.19
CA ARG A 82 -11.02 -17.09 -12.86
C ARG A 82 -11.48 -18.53 -13.08
N ASN A 83 -10.54 -19.42 -13.36
CA ASN A 83 -10.74 -20.85 -13.53
C ASN A 83 -9.41 -21.60 -13.28
N PRO A 84 -9.40 -22.94 -13.20
CA PRO A 84 -8.20 -23.71 -12.83
C PRO A 84 -6.97 -23.51 -13.75
N GLU A 85 -7.16 -23.04 -14.97
CA GLU A 85 -6.08 -22.84 -15.95
C GLU A 85 -5.81 -21.35 -16.24
N GLU A 86 -6.38 -20.44 -15.46
CA GLU A 86 -6.28 -19.01 -15.69
C GLU A 86 -6.25 -18.20 -14.40
N ILE A 87 -5.17 -17.45 -14.26
CA ILE A 87 -4.89 -16.60 -13.10
C ILE A 87 -4.53 -15.18 -13.54
N PHE A 88 -4.77 -14.25 -12.63
CA PHE A 88 -4.47 -12.85 -12.76
C PHE A 88 -3.56 -12.46 -11.60
N VAL A 89 -2.48 -11.76 -11.90
CA VAL A 89 -1.45 -11.39 -10.93
C VAL A 89 -1.22 -9.89 -10.99
N SER A 90 -1.31 -9.21 -9.86
CA SER A 90 -0.93 -7.80 -9.76
C SER A 90 0.58 -7.68 -9.71
N LEU A 91 1.13 -6.73 -10.45
CA LEU A 91 2.58 -6.50 -10.54
C LEU A 91 2.95 -5.13 -10.02
N HIS A 92 4.24 -4.96 -9.73
CA HIS A 92 4.82 -3.66 -9.48
C HIS A 92 4.67 -2.79 -10.74
N GLY A 93 4.17 -1.56 -10.59
CA GLY A 93 3.96 -0.62 -11.69
C GLY A 93 2.55 -0.62 -12.27
N GLY A 94 1.54 -1.01 -11.49
CA GLY A 94 0.13 -0.80 -11.83
C GLY A 94 -0.50 -1.83 -12.76
N LYS A 95 0.25 -2.87 -13.16
CA LYS A 95 -0.17 -3.80 -14.22
C LYS A 95 -0.82 -5.05 -13.63
N ILE A 96 -1.86 -5.51 -14.30
CA ILE A 96 -2.49 -6.81 -14.02
C ILE A 96 -2.12 -7.75 -15.16
N LEU A 97 -1.41 -8.81 -14.81
CA LEU A 97 -0.97 -9.84 -15.75
C LEU A 97 -1.94 -11.00 -15.74
N ARG A 98 -2.45 -11.38 -16.91
CA ARG A 98 -3.22 -12.60 -17.13
C ARG A 98 -2.26 -13.70 -17.56
N ILE A 99 -2.30 -14.84 -16.89
CA ILE A 99 -1.49 -16.02 -17.16
C ILE A 99 -2.44 -17.20 -17.35
N TRP A 100 -2.26 -17.98 -18.40
CA TRP A 100 -3.15 -19.10 -18.69
C TRP A 100 -2.46 -20.29 -19.34
N GLY A 101 -3.20 -21.40 -19.40
CA GLY A 101 -2.78 -22.67 -19.96
C GLY A 101 -2.44 -23.69 -18.88
N PRO A 102 -2.33 -24.98 -19.24
CA PRO A 102 -2.16 -26.08 -18.29
C PRO A 102 -0.84 -26.01 -17.50
N ARG A 103 0.13 -25.22 -17.95
CA ARG A 103 1.42 -24.97 -17.27
C ARG A 103 1.69 -23.49 -16.99
N PHE A 104 0.69 -22.62 -17.16
CA PHE A 104 0.84 -21.17 -16.98
C PHE A 104 1.99 -20.55 -17.79
N ASP A 105 2.16 -21.00 -19.04
CA ASP A 105 3.23 -20.58 -19.95
C ASP A 105 2.84 -19.43 -20.88
N HIS A 106 1.54 -19.17 -21.04
CA HIS A 106 1.03 -18.02 -21.78
C HIS A 106 0.71 -16.85 -20.86
N PHE A 107 1.12 -15.64 -21.25
CA PHE A 107 0.82 -14.44 -20.47
C PHE A 107 0.60 -13.21 -21.34
N LYS A 108 -0.24 -12.28 -20.85
CA LYS A 108 -0.47 -10.94 -21.45
C LYS A 108 -0.86 -9.95 -20.36
N ILE A 109 -0.62 -8.67 -20.60
CA ILE A 109 -1.17 -7.61 -19.74
C ILE A 109 -2.68 -7.55 -20.00
N ALA A 110 -3.48 -7.71 -18.95
CA ALA A 110 -4.94 -7.59 -19.03
C ALA A 110 -5.40 -6.15 -18.84
N ALA A 111 -4.81 -5.44 -17.88
CA ALA A 111 -5.14 -4.05 -17.59
C ALA A 111 -3.95 -3.32 -16.95
N SER A 112 -3.99 -1.99 -16.97
CA SER A 112 -3.08 -1.11 -16.23
C SER A 112 -3.92 -0.06 -15.51
N ILE A 113 -3.81 0.00 -14.18
CA ILE A 113 -4.68 0.85 -13.36
C ILE A 113 -4.36 2.33 -13.58
N GLY A 114 -3.08 2.70 -13.49
CA GLY A 114 -2.61 4.06 -13.78
C GLY A 114 -2.13 4.26 -15.23
N PRO A 115 -1.76 5.50 -15.59
CA PRO A 115 -1.30 5.88 -16.94
C PRO A 115 0.06 5.32 -17.36
N GLY A 116 0.68 4.45 -16.54
CA GLY A 116 2.04 3.95 -16.73
C GLY A 116 3.11 4.81 -16.05
N CYS A 117 4.32 4.26 -15.93
CA CYS A 117 5.46 4.90 -15.28
C CYS A 117 6.79 4.39 -15.86
N ASP A 118 7.86 5.15 -15.64
CA ASP A 118 9.21 4.81 -16.12
C ASP A 118 9.81 3.63 -15.35
N GLY A 119 9.34 3.40 -14.13
CA GLY A 119 9.83 2.32 -13.30
C GLY A 119 9.13 2.20 -11.96
N PRO A 120 9.53 1.19 -11.16
CA PRO A 120 8.90 0.86 -9.88
C PRO A 120 8.87 2.02 -8.88
N TRP A 121 9.85 2.92 -8.87
CA TRP A 121 9.89 4.07 -7.95
C TRP A 121 8.78 5.13 -8.15
N GLN A 122 7.95 5.00 -9.19
CA GLN A 122 6.84 5.88 -9.50
C GLN A 122 5.47 5.22 -9.20
N GLU A 123 5.39 4.31 -8.22
CA GLU A 123 4.15 3.59 -7.87
C GLU A 123 2.96 4.54 -7.63
N ARG A 124 3.17 5.72 -7.01
CA ARG A 124 2.12 6.74 -6.82
C ARG A 124 1.46 7.20 -8.13
N MET A 125 2.18 7.13 -9.24
CA MET A 125 1.69 7.52 -10.57
C MET A 125 1.02 6.35 -11.27
N CYS A 126 1.71 5.21 -11.39
CA CYS A 126 1.21 4.08 -12.17
C CYS A 126 0.26 3.16 -11.41
N GLY A 127 0.21 3.28 -10.08
CA GLY A 127 -0.54 2.40 -9.20
C GLY A 127 0.31 1.26 -8.65
N ARG A 128 -0.17 0.71 -7.54
CA ARG A 128 0.32 -0.53 -6.91
C ARG A 128 -0.88 -1.34 -6.45
N PRO A 129 -1.38 -2.27 -7.29
CA PRO A 129 -2.53 -3.08 -6.93
C PRO A 129 -2.11 -4.14 -5.91
N LEU A 130 -2.71 -4.07 -4.72
CA LEU A 130 -2.43 -4.93 -3.56
C LEU A 130 -3.52 -6.01 -3.33
N GLY A 131 -4.69 -5.83 -3.96
CA GLY A 131 -5.81 -6.75 -3.78
C GLY A 131 -6.48 -7.05 -5.10
N LEU A 132 -6.79 -8.32 -5.36
CA LEU A 132 -7.48 -8.79 -6.56
C LEU A 132 -8.55 -9.82 -6.18
N ARG A 133 -9.82 -9.58 -6.54
CA ARG A 133 -10.90 -10.58 -6.40
C ARG A 133 -11.87 -10.54 -7.56
N PHE A 134 -12.36 -11.70 -7.97
CA PHE A 134 -13.46 -11.75 -8.92
C PHE A 134 -14.78 -11.49 -8.23
N ALA A 135 -15.52 -10.52 -8.73
CA ALA A 135 -16.90 -10.29 -8.35
C ALA A 135 -17.83 -11.35 -8.96
N PRO A 136 -19.03 -11.55 -8.37
CA PRO A 136 -20.04 -12.46 -8.92
C PRO A 136 -20.48 -12.12 -10.36
N ASP A 137 -20.32 -10.86 -10.77
CA ASP A 137 -20.61 -10.38 -12.13
C ASP A 137 -19.48 -10.71 -13.15
N GLY A 138 -18.38 -11.31 -12.69
CA GLY A 138 -17.24 -11.71 -13.51
C GLY A 138 -16.16 -10.63 -13.69
N ARG A 139 -16.37 -9.42 -13.18
CA ARG A 139 -15.34 -8.37 -13.20
C ARG A 139 -14.28 -8.63 -12.14
N LEU A 140 -13.06 -8.21 -12.41
CA LEU A 140 -11.96 -8.25 -11.47
C LEU A 140 -11.96 -6.97 -10.64
N LEU A 141 -12.30 -7.08 -9.37
CA LEU A 141 -12.15 -6.04 -8.39
C LEU A 141 -10.67 -5.89 -8.01
N VAL A 142 -10.22 -4.64 -7.91
CA VAL A 142 -8.81 -4.28 -7.70
C VAL A 142 -8.73 -3.24 -6.59
N ALA A 143 -7.96 -3.53 -5.55
CA ALA A 143 -7.54 -2.54 -4.55
C ALA A 143 -6.15 -2.01 -4.93
N ASP A 144 -6.06 -0.72 -5.24
CA ASP A 144 -4.80 -0.03 -5.51
C ASP A 144 -4.42 0.88 -4.34
N ALA A 145 -3.18 0.72 -3.85
CA ALA A 145 -2.68 1.44 -2.68
C ALA A 145 -2.74 2.96 -2.83
N TYR A 146 -2.65 3.48 -4.06
CA TYR A 146 -2.57 4.92 -4.31
C TYR A 146 -3.81 5.45 -5.04
N LEU A 147 -4.37 4.67 -5.96
CA LEU A 147 -5.39 5.14 -6.90
C LEU A 147 -6.83 4.82 -6.48
N GLY A 148 -7.03 3.95 -5.49
CA GLY A 148 -8.33 3.58 -4.92
C GLY A 148 -8.82 2.21 -5.39
N LEU A 149 -10.13 2.01 -5.44
CA LEU A 149 -10.74 0.74 -5.83
C LEU A 149 -11.27 0.79 -7.27
N PHE A 150 -11.08 -0.30 -8.02
CA PHE A 150 -11.50 -0.42 -9.41
C PHE A 150 -12.23 -1.73 -9.66
N ALA A 151 -13.17 -1.73 -10.60
CA ALA A 151 -13.68 -2.92 -11.26
C ALA A 151 -13.15 -2.96 -12.69
N VAL A 152 -12.56 -4.08 -13.09
CA VAL A 152 -11.90 -4.25 -14.38
C VAL A 152 -12.55 -5.40 -15.15
N ASP A 153 -12.97 -5.12 -16.37
CA ASP A 153 -13.27 -6.17 -17.34
C ASP A 153 -11.95 -6.70 -17.90
N VAL A 154 -11.61 -7.95 -17.58
CA VAL A 154 -10.32 -8.56 -17.92
C VAL A 154 -10.19 -9.01 -19.37
N ASP A 155 -11.28 -8.98 -20.14
CA ASP A 155 -11.29 -9.35 -21.56
C ASP A 155 -11.22 -8.11 -22.45
N THR A 156 -11.88 -7.01 -22.08
CA THR A 156 -11.81 -5.72 -22.80
C THR A 156 -10.69 -4.81 -22.29
N GLY A 157 -10.30 -4.94 -21.02
CA GLY A 157 -9.39 -4.03 -20.32
C GLY A 157 -10.06 -2.74 -19.84
N GLU A 158 -11.39 -2.62 -19.98
CA GLU A 158 -12.14 -1.47 -19.47
C GLU A 158 -12.16 -1.47 -17.94
N GLN A 159 -12.04 -0.28 -17.36
CA GLN A 159 -11.98 -0.10 -15.91
C GLN A 159 -12.96 0.97 -15.44
N GLU A 160 -13.64 0.67 -14.34
CA GLU A 160 -14.52 1.57 -13.60
C GLU A 160 -13.89 1.85 -12.23
N LYS A 161 -13.72 3.12 -11.88
CA LYS A 161 -13.29 3.50 -10.53
C LYS A 161 -14.49 3.43 -9.59
N LEU A 162 -14.43 2.55 -8.60
CA LEU A 162 -15.47 2.33 -7.60
C LEU A 162 -15.32 3.27 -6.40
N PHE A 163 -14.08 3.57 -6.03
CA PHE A 163 -13.76 4.43 -4.90
C PHE A 163 -12.50 5.24 -5.21
N ASP A 164 -12.55 6.55 -4.93
CA ASP A 164 -11.40 7.43 -5.07
C ASP A 164 -10.68 7.57 -3.73
N ASN A 165 -9.37 7.30 -3.73
CA ASN A 165 -8.54 7.34 -2.53
C ASN A 165 -8.41 8.75 -1.91
N LEU A 166 -8.92 9.79 -2.57
CA LEU A 166 -9.04 11.14 -2.01
C LEU A 166 -10.35 11.36 -1.25
N GLN A 167 -11.31 10.44 -1.36
CA GLN A 167 -12.58 10.54 -0.66
C GLN A 167 -12.40 10.17 0.81
N GLU A 168 -12.82 11.07 1.69
CA GLU A 168 -12.84 10.79 3.13
C GLU A 168 -13.90 9.76 3.49
N ILE A 169 -13.54 8.95 4.48
CA ILE A 169 -14.40 7.98 5.16
C ILE A 169 -14.30 8.31 6.64
N ASP A 170 -15.40 8.78 7.22
CA ASP A 170 -15.47 9.24 8.61
C ASP A 170 -14.41 10.31 8.95
N GLY A 171 -14.22 11.26 8.03
CA GLY A 171 -13.24 12.34 8.18
C GLY A 171 -11.78 11.93 7.97
N LEU A 172 -11.51 10.67 7.62
CA LEU A 172 -10.16 10.15 7.38
C LEU A 172 -10.01 9.67 5.93
N VAL A 173 -8.96 10.15 5.28
CA VAL A 173 -8.58 9.73 3.92
C VAL A 173 -7.85 8.40 4.01
N PRO A 174 -8.29 7.35 3.30
CA PRO A 174 -7.54 6.11 3.19
C PRO A 174 -6.17 6.35 2.55
N LYS A 175 -5.13 5.70 3.05
CA LYS A 175 -3.78 5.85 2.48
C LYS A 175 -3.27 4.60 1.82
N ILE A 176 -3.76 3.43 2.24
CA ILE A 176 -3.32 2.14 1.68
C ILE A 176 -4.54 1.21 1.62
N PRO A 177 -5.45 1.37 0.63
CA PRO A 177 -6.36 0.30 0.25
C PRO A 177 -5.54 -0.95 -0.11
N ASN A 178 -5.68 -2.00 0.70
CA ASN A 178 -4.77 -3.13 0.67
C ASN A 178 -5.39 -4.35 0.01
N ASP A 179 -6.40 -4.96 0.63
CA ASP A 179 -7.13 -6.06 0.02
C ASP A 179 -8.63 -5.81 0.05
N LEU A 180 -9.35 -6.55 -0.78
CA LEU A 180 -10.80 -6.51 -0.83
C LEU A 180 -11.40 -7.91 -0.95
N ASP A 181 -12.68 -8.02 -0.62
CA ASP A 181 -13.51 -9.19 -0.88
C ASP A 181 -14.96 -8.75 -1.11
N VAL A 182 -15.77 -9.67 -1.60
CA VAL A 182 -17.16 -9.39 -2.00
C VAL A 182 -18.07 -10.52 -1.53
N ASP A 183 -19.21 -10.15 -0.97
CA ASP A 183 -20.23 -11.12 -0.57
C ASP A 183 -21.15 -11.53 -1.73
N ALA A 184 -22.08 -12.44 -1.46
CA ALA A 184 -23.02 -12.94 -2.47
C ALA A 184 -24.02 -11.86 -2.92
N GLU A 185 -24.26 -10.86 -2.09
CA GLU A 185 -25.14 -9.72 -2.35
C GLU A 185 -24.44 -8.62 -3.18
N GLY A 186 -23.11 -8.69 -3.34
CA GLY A 186 -22.31 -7.75 -4.09
C GLY A 186 -21.78 -6.57 -3.26
N ASN A 187 -21.82 -6.66 -1.93
CA ASN A 187 -21.19 -5.67 -1.05
C ASN A 187 -19.68 -5.90 -1.04
N ILE A 188 -18.93 -4.80 -1.14
CA ILE A 188 -17.47 -4.84 -1.21
C ILE A 188 -16.90 -4.52 0.16
N TYR A 189 -16.14 -5.44 0.71
CA TYR A 189 -15.37 -5.27 1.94
C TYR A 189 -13.93 -5.04 1.57
N TRP A 190 -13.26 -4.08 2.19
CA TRP A 190 -11.86 -3.80 1.90
C TRP A 190 -11.14 -3.25 3.11
N SER A 191 -9.85 -3.54 3.18
CA SER A 191 -8.97 -3.08 4.24
C SER A 191 -8.23 -1.82 3.82
N ASP A 192 -8.20 -0.85 4.71
CA ASP A 192 -7.32 0.31 4.65
C ASP A 192 -6.23 0.09 5.68
N THR A 193 -5.01 -0.23 5.25
CA THR A 193 -3.91 -0.56 6.17
C THR A 193 -3.52 0.64 7.01
N SER A 194 -3.57 1.85 6.44
CA SER A 194 -3.16 3.08 7.12
C SER A 194 -4.03 4.25 6.71
N THR A 195 -4.33 5.12 7.68
CA THR A 195 -4.92 6.44 7.41
C THR A 195 -3.88 7.56 7.50
N VAL A 196 -2.63 7.21 7.78
CA VAL A 196 -1.56 8.17 8.11
C VAL A 196 -0.45 8.14 7.07
N CYS A 197 0.09 6.96 6.77
CA CYS A 197 1.23 6.76 5.87
C CYS A 197 0.83 6.11 4.56
N SER A 198 1.50 6.51 3.48
CA SER A 198 1.38 5.81 2.18
C SER A 198 2.31 4.59 2.13
N LEU A 199 2.12 3.69 1.17
CA LEU A 199 2.89 2.45 1.06
C LEU A 199 4.42 2.66 0.92
N ASP A 200 4.85 3.71 0.22
CA ASP A 200 6.27 4.10 0.09
C ASP A 200 6.91 4.57 1.41
N GLU A 201 6.09 4.88 2.42
CA GLU A 201 6.50 5.22 3.78
C GLU A 201 6.47 4.00 4.71
N GLY A 202 6.54 2.77 4.16
CA GLY A 202 6.32 1.52 4.91
C GLY A 202 7.18 1.32 6.17
N VAL A 203 8.38 1.92 6.24
CA VAL A 203 9.20 1.89 7.46
C VAL A 203 8.57 2.71 8.59
N ILE A 204 7.97 3.85 8.26
CA ILE A 204 7.26 4.71 9.22
C ILE A 204 5.97 4.00 9.64
N GLU A 205 5.22 3.45 8.69
CA GLU A 205 3.99 2.71 8.96
C GLU A 205 4.22 1.53 9.91
N TYR A 206 5.29 0.75 9.71
CA TYR A 206 5.62 -0.39 10.56
C TYR A 206 5.88 0.00 12.02
N LEU A 207 6.38 1.21 12.26
CA LEU A 207 6.70 1.70 13.59
C LEU A 207 5.55 2.51 14.21
N SER A 208 4.63 3.03 13.40
CA SER A 208 3.54 3.87 13.88
C SER A 208 2.47 3.08 14.61
N ASP A 209 1.67 3.80 15.40
CA ASP A 209 0.47 3.25 16.02
C ASP A 209 -0.52 2.72 14.98
N PRO A 210 -1.27 1.65 15.31
CA PRO A 210 -2.21 1.04 14.38
C PRO A 210 -3.31 2.03 14.00
N SER A 211 -3.43 2.30 12.69
CA SER A 211 -4.46 3.19 12.13
C SER A 211 -5.36 2.50 11.09
N GLY A 212 -5.14 1.19 10.89
CA GLY A 212 -5.86 0.40 9.90
C GLY A 212 -7.32 0.14 10.26
N ARG A 213 -8.15 -0.09 9.24
CA ARG A 213 -9.59 -0.30 9.37
C ARG A 213 -10.14 -1.21 8.29
N LEU A 214 -11.28 -1.83 8.58
CA LEU A 214 -12.08 -2.55 7.60
C LEU A 214 -13.30 -1.71 7.21
N VAL A 215 -13.48 -1.50 5.91
CA VAL A 215 -14.56 -0.72 5.32
C VAL A 215 -15.44 -1.67 4.50
N CYS A 216 -16.75 -1.56 4.69
CA CYS A 216 -17.75 -2.21 3.86
C CYS A 216 -18.48 -1.15 3.04
N GLN A 217 -18.55 -1.30 1.72
CA GLN A 217 -19.28 -0.47 0.79
C GLN A 217 -20.49 -1.27 0.27
N VAL A 218 -21.68 -0.85 0.70
CA VAL A 218 -22.92 -1.52 0.32
C VAL A 218 -23.37 -1.01 -1.04
N TYR A 219 -23.59 -1.89 -2.01
CA TYR A 219 -24.19 -1.54 -3.30
C TYR A 219 -25.68 -1.90 -3.28
N CYS A 220 -26.55 -0.89 -3.15
CA CYS A 220 -27.99 -1.13 -3.30
C CYS A 220 -28.38 -1.13 -4.77
N ILE A 221 -28.78 -2.28 -5.31
CA ILE A 221 -29.46 -2.36 -6.60
C ILE A 221 -30.92 -1.94 -6.40
N VAL A 222 -31.18 -0.64 -6.34
CA VAL A 222 -32.55 -0.13 -6.49
C VAL A 222 -32.50 0.98 -7.53
N HIS A 223 -33.29 0.78 -8.60
CA HIS A 223 -33.45 1.69 -9.74
C HIS A 223 -33.26 3.18 -9.37
N CYS A 224 -32.34 3.83 -10.08
CA CYS A 224 -32.15 5.28 -10.14
C CYS A 224 -31.62 5.95 -8.85
N ILE A 225 -30.30 6.20 -8.85
CA ILE A 225 -29.54 7.06 -7.93
C ILE A 225 -29.46 6.49 -6.50
N VAL A 226 -28.24 6.34 -5.95
CA VAL A 226 -27.84 6.66 -4.56
C VAL A 226 -26.63 5.80 -4.13
N LYS A 227 -25.55 6.47 -3.69
CA LYS A 227 -24.46 5.90 -2.87
C LYS A 227 -25.08 5.21 -1.65
N CYS A 228 -25.00 3.89 -1.57
CA CYS A 228 -25.30 3.20 -0.31
C CYS A 228 -24.07 3.29 0.61
N GLY A 229 -24.33 3.53 1.90
CA GLY A 229 -23.34 3.97 2.88
C GLY A 229 -22.26 2.93 3.21
N TYR A 230 -21.41 3.28 4.18
CA TYR A 230 -20.33 2.40 4.64
C TYR A 230 -20.66 1.76 6.00
N CYS A 231 -20.35 0.47 6.16
CA CYS A 231 -20.35 -0.22 7.47
C CYS A 231 -18.89 -0.48 7.91
N TYR A 232 -18.58 -0.33 9.20
CA TYR A 232 -17.19 -0.34 9.69
C TYR A 232 -16.96 -1.35 10.81
N TYR A 233 -15.79 -2.00 10.76
CA TYR A 233 -15.27 -2.81 11.86
C TYR A 233 -13.83 -2.36 12.15
N TYR A 234 -13.55 -1.99 13.41
CA TYR A 234 -12.22 -1.67 13.89
C TYR A 234 -11.55 -2.96 14.38
N PHE A 235 -10.47 -3.39 13.73
CA PHE A 235 -9.62 -4.45 14.25
C PHE A 235 -8.56 -3.83 15.16
N PHE A 236 -8.74 -4.01 16.46
CA PHE A 236 -7.64 -3.88 17.42
C PHE A 236 -6.89 -5.22 17.40
N LEU A 237 -5.66 -5.23 16.88
CA LEU A 237 -4.69 -6.30 17.10
C LEU A 237 -3.67 -5.83 18.14
#